data_AF-A0A925I663-F1
#
_entry.id   AF-A0A925I663-F1
#
_cell.length_a   1.000
_cell.length_b   1.000
_cell.length_c   1.000
_cell.angle_alpha   90.00
_cell.angle_beta   90.00
_cell.angle_gamma   90.00
#
_symmetry.space_group_name_H-M   'P 1'
#
loop_
_entity.id
_entity.type
_entity.pdbx_description
1 polymer ?
#
loop_
_entity_poly.entity_id
_entity_poly.type
_entity_poly.pdbx_seq_one_letter_code
_entity_poly.pdbx_strand_id
1 'polypeptide(L)'
;MRTRQQAAQTLMALPELKAWSVMIEKKSAGKTHGAVVEYDPAPRVVKGKRYWQLSFVENGAEAAERWESFLVSASDDEILVEDGATDELLSLKRWRKEYRPMERGNESN
;
A
#
# COMPACT_ATOMS: atom_id res chain seq x y z
N MET A 1 -0.72 15.01 -14.71
CA MET A 1 -1.03 14.83 -13.28
C MET A 1 -1.77 13.52 -13.10
N ARG A 2 -1.20 12.60 -12.33
CA ARG A 2 -1.80 11.32 -11.99
C ARG A 2 -2.96 11.54 -11.02
N THR A 3 -4.08 10.89 -11.24
CA THR A 3 -5.21 10.90 -10.29
C THR A 3 -4.99 9.87 -9.19
N ARG A 4 -5.71 10.02 -8.08
CA ARG A 4 -5.70 9.07 -6.95
C ARG A 4 -6.01 7.64 -7.39
N GLN A 5 -6.98 7.49 -8.30
CA GLN A 5 -7.34 6.19 -8.87
C GLN A 5 -6.19 5.57 -9.67
N GLN A 6 -5.49 6.35 -10.50
CA GLN A 6 -4.30 5.86 -11.21
C GLN A 6 -3.16 5.51 -10.25
N ALA A 7 -2.98 6.28 -9.18
CA ALA A 7 -2.01 5.96 -8.13
C ALA A 7 -2.35 4.63 -7.43
N ALA A 8 -3.62 4.42 -7.07
CA ALA A 8 -4.10 3.18 -6.47
C ALA A 8 -3.91 1.97 -7.38
N GLN A 9 -4.23 2.11 -8.68
CA GLN A 9 -3.99 1.04 -9.66
C GLN A 9 -2.49 0.69 -9.80
N THR A 10 -1.62 1.67 -9.61
CA THR A 10 -0.16 1.47 -9.69
C THR A 10 0.35 0.68 -8.51
N LEU A 11 -0.15 0.99 -7.31
CA LEU A 11 0.08 0.21 -6.11
C LEU A 11 -0.45 -1.22 -6.30
N MET A 12 -1.71 -1.38 -6.69
CA MET A 12 -2.28 -2.71 -6.92
C MET A 12 -1.60 -3.51 -8.05
N ALA A 13 -0.87 -2.84 -8.94
CA ALA A 13 -0.07 -3.52 -9.97
C ALA A 13 1.20 -4.18 -9.41
N LEU A 14 1.68 -3.75 -8.22
CA LEU A 14 2.88 -4.29 -7.57
C LEU A 14 2.71 -5.78 -7.25
N PRO A 15 3.73 -6.62 -7.54
CA PRO A 15 3.66 -8.05 -7.24
C PRO A 15 3.51 -8.32 -5.73
N GLU A 16 4.05 -7.46 -4.86
CA GLU A 16 3.88 -7.60 -3.41
C GLU A 16 2.42 -7.43 -2.97
N LEU A 17 1.76 -6.36 -3.43
CA LEU A 17 0.36 -6.12 -3.08
C LEU A 17 -0.57 -7.19 -3.66
N LYS A 18 -0.27 -7.69 -4.87
CA LYS A 18 -0.99 -8.83 -5.45
C LYS A 18 -0.83 -10.09 -4.60
N ALA A 19 0.39 -10.40 -4.15
CA ALA A 19 0.64 -11.55 -3.29
C ALA A 19 -0.13 -11.43 -1.96
N TRP A 20 -0.18 -10.23 -1.38
CA TRP A 20 -0.98 -9.96 -0.19
C TRP A 20 -2.47 -10.14 -0.43
N SER A 21 -3.04 -9.56 -1.49
CA SER A 21 -4.46 -9.76 -1.81
C SER A 21 -4.80 -11.24 -1.94
N VAL A 22 -3.99 -12.03 -2.65
CA VAL A 22 -4.19 -13.48 -2.79
C VAL A 22 -4.08 -14.21 -1.45
N MET A 23 -3.12 -13.83 -0.60
CA MET A 23 -2.96 -14.44 0.72
C MET A 23 -4.12 -14.11 1.66
N ILE A 24 -4.55 -12.85 1.69
CA ILE A 24 -5.71 -12.37 2.45
C ILE A 24 -6.96 -13.14 2.03
N GLU A 25 -7.23 -13.23 0.72
CA GLU A 25 -8.36 -13.97 0.19
C GLU A 25 -8.30 -15.45 0.59
N LYS A 26 -7.12 -16.09 0.52
CA LYS A 26 -6.92 -17.48 0.96
C LYS A 26 -7.15 -17.66 2.45
N LYS A 27 -6.57 -16.80 3.29
CA LYS A 27 -6.64 -16.85 4.75
C LYS A 27 -8.07 -16.68 5.24
N SER A 28 -8.82 -15.81 4.58
CA SER A 28 -10.21 -15.49 4.93
C SER A 28 -11.25 -16.30 4.15
N ALA A 29 -10.82 -17.26 3.31
CA ALA A 29 -11.68 -18.05 2.43
C ALA A 29 -12.67 -17.18 1.61
N GLY A 30 -12.19 -16.03 1.11
CA GLY A 30 -12.97 -15.06 0.33
C GLY A 30 -13.80 -14.07 1.15
N LYS A 31 -13.70 -14.07 2.49
CA LYS A 31 -14.42 -13.10 3.34
C LYS A 31 -13.78 -11.72 3.41
N THR A 32 -12.45 -11.65 3.25
CA THR A 32 -11.70 -10.41 3.22
C THR A 32 -10.85 -10.35 1.95
N HIS A 33 -10.61 -9.14 1.44
CA HIS A 33 -9.80 -8.93 0.25
C HIS A 33 -8.87 -7.74 0.44
N GLY A 34 -7.65 -7.83 -0.09
CA GLY A 34 -6.72 -6.71 -0.09
C GLY A 34 -7.19 -5.61 -1.03
N ALA A 35 -7.41 -4.41 -0.51
CA ALA A 35 -7.83 -3.23 -1.25
C ALA A 35 -6.91 -2.04 -0.98
N VAL A 36 -6.74 -1.17 -1.97
CA VAL A 36 -6.09 0.13 -1.78
C VAL A 36 -7.16 1.18 -1.60
N VAL A 37 -7.19 1.82 -0.43
CA VAL A 37 -8.13 2.89 -0.11
C VAL A 37 -7.40 4.22 0.01
N GLU A 38 -8.14 5.30 -0.20
CA GLU A 38 -7.64 6.64 0.09
C GLU A 38 -7.52 6.82 1.60
N TYR A 39 -6.31 7.15 2.08
CA TYR A 39 -6.09 7.40 3.50
C TYR A 39 -6.45 8.83 3.86
N ASP A 40 -5.90 9.78 3.09
CA ASP A 40 -6.15 11.20 3.29
C ASP A 40 -6.49 11.87 1.94
N PRO A 41 -7.57 12.66 1.89
CA PRO A 41 -7.96 13.36 0.66
C PRO A 41 -6.97 14.48 0.29
N ALA A 42 -6.19 14.98 1.25
CA ALA A 42 -5.18 16.00 1.00
C ALA A 42 -3.84 15.37 0.56
N PRO A 43 -3.32 15.76 -0.62
CA PRO A 43 -2.02 15.28 -1.05
C PRO A 43 -0.91 15.80 -0.11
N ARG A 44 -0.04 14.89 0.36
CA ARG A 44 1.13 15.26 1.19
C ARG A 44 2.17 15.92 0.28
N VAL A 45 2.74 17.04 0.71
CA VAL A 45 3.88 17.65 0.01
C VAL A 45 5.17 17.17 0.64
N VAL A 46 5.94 16.38 -0.09
CA VAL A 46 7.25 15.86 0.35
C VAL A 46 8.31 16.39 -0.61
N LYS A 47 9.31 17.10 -0.09
CA LYS A 47 10.39 17.72 -0.90
C LYS A 47 9.86 18.59 -2.06
N GLY A 48 8.74 19.28 -1.85
CA GLY A 48 8.10 20.14 -2.87
C GLY A 48 7.28 19.40 -3.94
N LYS A 49 7.22 18.06 -3.90
CA LYS A 49 6.36 17.25 -4.77
C LYS A 49 5.08 16.84 -4.04
N ARG A 50 3.97 16.75 -4.78
CA ARG A 50 2.67 16.31 -4.23
C ARG A 50 2.55 14.79 -4.36
N TYR A 51 2.17 14.13 -3.28
CA TYR A 51 1.93 12.69 -3.23
C TYR A 51 0.51 12.41 -2.77
N TRP A 52 -0.13 11.45 -3.42
CA TRP A 52 -1.40 10.90 -3.01
C TRP A 52 -1.19 9.87 -1.90
N GLN A 53 -1.89 10.05 -0.79
CA GLN A 53 -1.81 9.17 0.37
C GLN A 53 -2.83 8.04 0.22
N LEU A 54 -2.32 6.83 0.06
CA LEU A 54 -3.10 5.63 -0.17
C LEU A 54 -2.70 4.60 0.87
N SER A 55 -3.64 3.83 1.38
CA SER A 55 -3.34 2.75 2.32
C SER A 55 -3.78 1.42 1.73
N PHE A 56 -2.93 0.41 1.84
CA PHE A 56 -3.35 -0.95 1.62
C PHE A 56 -4.04 -1.46 2.88
N VAL A 57 -5.29 -1.88 2.73
CA VAL A 57 -6.11 -2.41 3.80
C VAL A 57 -6.56 -3.83 3.45
N GLU A 58 -6.62 -4.69 4.46
CA GLU A 58 -7.42 -5.89 4.39
C GLU A 58 -8.87 -5.47 4.62
N ASN A 59 -9.66 -5.42 3.55
CA ASN A 59 -11.07 -5.07 3.62
C ASN A 59 -11.89 -6.31 4.00
N GLY A 60 -12.28 -6.41 5.26
CA GLY A 60 -13.15 -7.46 5.76
C GLY A 60 -14.58 -7.00 6.05
N ALA A 61 -15.45 -7.96 6.37
CA ALA A 61 -16.85 -7.69 6.69
C ALA A 61 -17.04 -6.89 7.98
N GLU A 62 -16.10 -6.99 8.93
CA GLU A 62 -16.18 -6.33 10.23
C GLU A 62 -15.43 -5.00 10.24
N ALA A 63 -14.22 -4.96 9.66
CA ALA A 63 -13.39 -3.77 9.58
C ALA A 63 -12.38 -3.88 8.44
N ALA A 64 -11.92 -2.72 7.98
CA ALA A 64 -10.77 -2.61 7.09
C ALA A 64 -9.50 -2.44 7.94
N GLU A 65 -8.65 -3.48 8.01
CA GLU A 65 -7.40 -3.40 8.75
C GLU A 65 -6.32 -2.77 7.88
N ARG A 66 -5.75 -1.64 8.32
CA ARG A 66 -4.65 -0.98 7.61
C ARG A 66 -3.35 -1.75 7.79
N TRP A 67 -2.76 -2.18 6.69
CA TRP A 67 -1.45 -2.83 6.68
C TRP A 67 -0.35 -1.77 6.56
N GLU A 68 -0.28 -1.13 5.39
CA GLU A 68 0.76 -0.15 5.09
C GLU A 68 0.22 1.07 4.35
N SER A 69 0.84 2.21 4.59
CA SER A 69 0.55 3.47 3.90
C SER A 69 1.59 3.77 2.84
N PHE A 70 1.12 4.22 1.69
CA PHE A 70 1.89 4.47 0.49
C PHE A 70 1.62 5.89 0.00
N LEU A 71 2.67 6.54 -0.47
CA LEU A 71 2.64 7.87 -1.04
C LEU A 71 3.09 7.77 -2.48
N VAL A 72 2.16 8.00 -3.41
CA VAL A 72 2.43 7.93 -4.85
C VAL A 72 2.49 9.34 -5.40
N SER A 73 3.57 9.66 -6.11
CA SER A 73 3.75 10.97 -6.72
C SER A 73 2.62 11.27 -7.70
N ALA A 74 2.05 12.48 -7.60
CA ALA A 74 1.07 12.98 -8.55
C ALA A 74 1.69 13.40 -9.90
N SER A 75 3.01 13.54 -9.94
CA SER A 75 3.78 14.02 -11.10
C SER A 75 4.59 12.91 -11.77
N ASP A 76 5.14 11.99 -10.98
CA ASP A 76 6.09 10.95 -11.43
C ASP A 76 5.59 9.54 -11.02
N ASP A 77 6.36 8.51 -11.36
CA ASP A 77 6.13 7.12 -10.92
C ASP A 77 6.82 6.78 -9.58
N GLU A 78 7.15 7.80 -8.79
CA GLU A 78 7.78 7.61 -7.49
C GLU A 78 6.77 7.15 -6.45
N ILE A 79 7.13 6.08 -5.73
CA ILE A 79 6.34 5.50 -4.66
C ILE A 79 7.19 5.46 -3.40
N LEU A 80 6.68 6.11 -2.36
CA LEU A 80 7.20 6.05 -1.00
C LEU A 80 6.23 5.24 -0.15
N VAL A 81 6.76 4.61 0.88
CA VAL A 81 6.01 3.84 1.86
C VAL A 81 6.23 4.53 3.19
N GLU A 82 5.14 4.89 3.85
CA GLU A 82 5.19 5.43 5.20
C GLU A 82 5.20 4.26 6.18
N ASP A 83 6.25 4.19 6.98
CA ASP A 83 6.33 3.25 8.06
C ASP A 83 5.37 3.65 9.19
N GLY A 84 4.39 2.79 9.47
CA GLY A 84 3.40 3.05 10.52
C GLY A 84 3.97 3.05 11.94
N ALA A 85 5.19 2.52 12.16
CA ALA A 85 5.82 2.49 13.48
C ALA A 85 6.65 3.75 13.78
N THR A 86 7.29 4.33 12.77
CA THR A 86 8.25 5.44 12.91
C THR A 86 7.85 6.72 12.16
N ASP A 87 6.76 6.70 11.39
CA ASP A 87 6.36 7.77 10.44
C ASP A 87 7.43 8.05 9.36
N GLU A 88 8.42 7.17 9.18
CA GLU A 88 9.48 7.37 8.20
C GLU A 88 8.99 7.07 6.78
N LEU A 89 9.31 7.98 5.84
CA LEU A 89 9.07 7.77 4.42
C LEU A 89 10.21 6.98 3.77
N LEU A 90 9.95 5.70 3.55
CA LEU A 90 10.86 4.75 2.92
C LEU A 90 10.60 4.70 1.41
N SER A 91 11.66 4.59 0.61
CA SER A 91 11.47 4.27 -0.82
C SER A 91 10.99 2.82 -0.96
N LEU A 92 10.19 2.51 -2.00
CA LEU A 92 9.72 1.14 -2.27
C LEU A 92 10.84 0.08 -2.18
N LYS A 93 12.02 0.38 -2.75
CA LYS A 93 13.19 -0.51 -2.71
C LYS A 93 13.74 -0.73 -1.30
N ARG A 94 13.72 0.30 -0.45
CA ARG A 94 14.19 0.23 0.94
C ARG A 94 13.19 -0.54 1.79
N TRP A 95 11.90 -0.21 1.68
CA TRP A 95 10.83 -0.95 2.33
C TRP A 95 10.87 -2.44 2.00
N ARG A 96 11.03 -2.82 0.72
CA ARG A 96 11.21 -4.23 0.31
C ARG A 96 12.36 -4.94 1.02
N LYS A 97 13.45 -4.22 1.29
CA LYS A 97 14.65 -4.75 1.93
C LYS A 97 14.48 -4.87 3.45
N GLU A 98 13.86 -3.88 4.08
CA GLU A 98 13.73 -3.80 5.54
C GLU A 98 12.52 -4.58 6.06
N TYR A 99 11.36 -4.42 5.45
CA TYR A 99 10.10 -5.03 5.91
C TYR A 99 9.81 -6.37 5.27
N ARG A 100 10.53 -6.72 4.19
CA ARG A 100 10.35 -7.95 3.41
C ARG A 100 8.86 -8.29 3.21
N PRO A 101 8.09 -7.40 2.58
CA PRO A 101 6.64 -7.55 2.43
C PRO A 101 6.24 -8.87 1.76
N MET A 102 7.05 -9.36 0.82
CA MET A 102 6.83 -10.67 0.20
C MET A 102 6.86 -11.83 1.21
N GLU A 103 7.68 -11.77 2.26
CA GLU A 103 7.77 -12.81 3.29
C GLU A 103 6.55 -12.79 4.21
N ARG A 104 6.06 -11.60 4.58
CA ARG A 104 4.77 -11.44 5.28
C ARG A 104 3.64 -12.09 4.48
N GLY A 105 3.71 -11.97 3.16
CA GLY A 105 2.88 -12.62 2.14
C GLY A 105 2.88 -14.15 2.16
N ASN A 106 3.96 -14.75 2.63
CA ASN A 106 4.32 -16.14 2.38
C ASN A 106 4.32 -17.01 3.65
N GLU A 107 3.96 -16.44 4.81
CA GLU A 107 3.91 -17.14 6.11
C GLU A 107 2.65 -18.06 6.24
N SER A 108 2.31 -18.77 5.18
CA SER A 108 1.29 -19.82 5.18
C SER A 108 1.76 -20.97 4.29
N ASN A 109 2.76 -21.71 4.78
CA ASN A 109 3.01 -23.07 4.31
C ASN A 109 3.38 -23.97 5.48
#